data_AF-A0ABC8SFR0-F1
#
_entry.id   AF-A0ABC8SFR0-F1
#
_cell.length_a   1.000
_cell.length_b   1.000
_cell.length_c   1.000
_cell.angle_alpha   90.00
_cell.angle_beta   90.00
_cell.angle_gamma   90.00
#
_symmetry.space_group_name_H-M   'P 1'
#
loop_
_entity.id
_entity.type
_entity.pdbx_description
1 polymer ?
#
loop_
_entity_poly.entity_id
_entity_poly.type
_entity_poly.pdbx_seq_one_letter_code
_entity_poly.pdbx_strand_id
1 'polypeptide(L)'
;MVEVKHIVTLQQDLLSSEIVISNSQPTSLCLRGSVISHLIVSTPEATYAVGLEGSDFFSRPPVWSNFSIIPPDFDKRKGLGSKNLWDPMAFRELLSGWGGVRDQNNADDVERIEKATDEELEGEEKENYKNLTEKMSRIYTSAPRNFTIIDRGRRNSIEVGRKGFNELYMFSPGSSYDWYGKFAYICIGQSALLEPIILQPNGEWRGGQQLENPNL
;
A
#
# COMPACT_ATOMS: atom_id res chain seq x y z
N MET A 1 -2.92 -8.93 29.09
CA MET A 1 -2.87 -9.80 27.90
C MET A 1 -3.28 -9.00 26.67
N VAL A 2 -2.72 -9.29 25.49
CA VAL A 2 -3.24 -8.72 24.22
C VAL A 2 -3.92 -9.86 23.47
N GLU A 3 -5.18 -9.67 23.11
CA GLU A 3 -5.95 -10.65 22.34
C GLU A 3 -6.21 -10.09 20.94
N VAL A 4 -6.00 -10.92 19.91
CA VAL A 4 -6.28 -10.58 18.50
C VAL A 4 -7.22 -11.62 17.94
N LYS A 5 -8.38 -11.18 17.44
CA LYS A 5 -9.38 -12.02 16.77
C LYS A 5 -9.47 -11.60 15.32
N HIS A 6 -9.36 -12.57 14.41
CA HIS A 6 -9.58 -12.36 12.99
C HIS A 6 -10.87 -13.07 12.58
N ILE A 7 -11.84 -12.30 12.10
CA ILE A 7 -13.16 -12.76 11.71
C ILE A 7 -13.27 -12.61 10.19
N VAL A 8 -13.44 -13.73 9.50
CA VAL A 8 -13.66 -13.78 8.06
C VAL A 8 -15.11 -14.17 7.81
N THR A 9 -15.82 -13.40 7.00
CA THR A 9 -17.20 -13.70 6.60
C THR A 9 -17.27 -13.74 5.08
N LEU A 10 -17.86 -14.81 4.56
CA LEU A 10 -18.11 -15.00 3.14
C LEU A 10 -19.61 -15.13 2.93
N GLN A 11 -20.15 -14.31 2.03
CA GLN A 11 -21.52 -14.37 1.53
C GLN A 11 -21.48 -14.57 0.01
N GLN A 12 -22.63 -14.46 -0.67
CA GLN A 12 -22.72 -14.69 -2.11
C GLN A 12 -21.85 -13.71 -2.92
N ASP A 13 -21.91 -12.43 -2.56
CA ASP A 13 -21.28 -11.29 -3.23
C ASP A 13 -20.23 -10.58 -2.36
N LEU A 14 -20.22 -10.83 -1.04
CA LEU A 14 -19.39 -10.14 -0.07
C LEU A 14 -18.34 -11.06 0.58
N LEU A 15 -17.09 -10.61 0.62
CA LEU A 15 -16.03 -11.13 1.48
C LEU A 15 -15.58 -10.03 2.45
N SER A 16 -15.68 -10.27 3.76
CA SER A 16 -15.19 -9.35 4.77
C SER A 16 -14.12 -9.98 5.67
N SER A 17 -13.12 -9.18 6.01
CA SER A 17 -12.01 -9.53 6.89
C SER A 17 -11.91 -8.47 7.99
N GLU A 18 -12.27 -8.85 9.22
CA GLU A 18 -12.32 -7.94 10.36
C GLU A 18 -11.34 -8.41 11.46
N ILE A 19 -10.57 -7.48 12.00
CA ILE A 19 -9.64 -7.69 13.11
C ILE A 19 -10.19 -6.96 14.34
N VAL A 20 -10.27 -7.68 15.46
CA VAL A 20 -10.58 -7.12 16.78
C VAL A 20 -9.35 -7.31 17.65
N ILE A 21 -8.89 -6.22 18.28
CA ILE A 21 -7.74 -6.23 19.17
C ILE A 21 -8.17 -5.71 20.53
N SER A 22 -7.96 -6.49 21.57
CA SER A 22 -8.32 -6.15 22.95
C SER A 22 -7.07 -6.07 23.81
N ASN A 23 -6.92 -4.96 24.53
CA ASN A 23 -5.78 -4.70 25.40
C ASN A 23 -6.17 -4.84 26.87
N SER A 24 -5.89 -5.98 27.48
CA SER A 24 -6.05 -6.19 28.93
C SER A 24 -4.75 -5.90 29.71
N GLN A 25 -3.78 -5.18 29.13
CA GLN A 25 -2.58 -4.73 29.84
C GLN A 25 -2.85 -3.37 30.51
N PRO A 26 -2.11 -3.03 31.58
CA PRO A 26 -2.20 -1.72 32.22
C PRO A 26 -1.53 -0.60 31.42
N THR A 27 -0.84 -0.91 30.31
CA THR A 27 -0.16 0.05 29.44
C THR A 27 -0.88 0.18 28.09
N SER A 28 -0.74 1.33 27.44
CA SER A 28 -1.23 1.50 26.06
C SER A 28 -0.42 0.62 25.09
N LEU A 29 -1.07 0.25 23.98
CA LEU A 29 -0.44 -0.43 22.85
C LEU A 29 -0.40 0.51 21.65
N CYS A 30 0.72 0.50 20.94
CA CYS A 30 0.86 1.15 19.64
C CYS A 30 0.90 0.04 18.58
N LEU A 31 -0.07 0.04 17.67
CA LEU A 31 -0.27 -1.01 16.69
C LEU A 31 -0.06 -0.44 15.29
N ARG A 32 0.85 -1.06 14.54
CA ARG A 32 1.04 -0.83 13.11
C ARG A 32 0.72 -2.11 12.36
N GLY A 33 0.07 -1.99 11.20
CA GLY A 33 -0.28 -3.15 10.40
C GLY A 33 -1.19 -2.82 9.24
N SER A 34 -1.56 -3.87 8.51
CA SER A 34 -2.47 -3.76 7.37
C SER A 34 -3.18 -5.09 7.12
N VAL A 35 -4.34 -4.99 6.46
CA VAL A 35 -5.07 -6.13 5.88
C VAL A 35 -5.02 -5.94 4.37
N ILE A 36 -4.15 -6.69 3.69
CA ILE A 36 -3.89 -6.55 2.26
C ILE A 36 -4.45 -7.75 1.50
N SER A 37 -5.27 -7.47 0.51
CA SER A 37 -5.84 -8.45 -0.41
C SER A 37 -5.17 -8.36 -1.77
N HIS A 38 -4.70 -9.50 -2.28
CA HIS A 38 -4.21 -9.63 -3.64
C HIS A 38 -5.41 -9.90 -4.56
N LEU A 39 -5.82 -8.90 -5.33
CA LEU A 39 -6.92 -9.03 -6.27
C LEU A 39 -6.41 -9.51 -7.62
N ILE A 40 -7.02 -10.56 -8.14
CA ILE A 40 -6.74 -11.06 -9.48
C ILE A 40 -7.45 -10.18 -10.51
N VAL A 41 -6.69 -9.66 -11.47
CA VAL A 41 -7.20 -8.82 -12.57
C VAL A 41 -6.83 -9.42 -13.93
N SER A 42 -7.39 -8.89 -15.02
CA SER A 42 -6.98 -9.20 -16.39
C SER A 42 -5.57 -8.68 -16.65
N THR A 43 -5.39 -7.36 -16.59
CA THR A 43 -4.13 -6.63 -16.64
C THR A 43 -4.27 -5.31 -15.87
N PRO A 44 -3.19 -4.74 -15.31
CA PRO A 44 -3.22 -3.45 -14.63
C PRO A 44 -3.61 -2.30 -15.55
N GLU A 45 -3.29 -2.38 -16.85
CA GLU A 45 -3.72 -1.40 -17.87
C GLU A 45 -5.23 -1.36 -18.11
N ALA A 46 -5.90 -2.51 -17.95
CA ALA A 46 -7.35 -2.62 -18.01
C ALA A 46 -8.03 -2.39 -16.65
N THR A 47 -7.26 -2.08 -15.61
CA THR A 47 -7.74 -1.94 -14.23
C THR A 47 -7.69 -0.49 -13.76
N TYR A 48 -8.76 -0.05 -13.11
CA TYR A 48 -8.94 1.33 -12.64
C TYR A 48 -9.46 1.32 -11.21
N ALA A 49 -8.94 2.21 -10.36
CA ALA A 49 -9.57 2.55 -9.09
C ALA A 49 -10.41 3.82 -9.29
N VAL A 50 -11.67 3.80 -8.86
CA VAL A 50 -12.63 4.90 -9.03
C VAL A 50 -13.09 5.42 -7.68
N GLY A 51 -13.15 6.74 -7.53
CA GLY A 51 -13.58 7.41 -6.30
C GLY A 51 -12.44 7.87 -5.39
N LEU A 52 -11.18 7.84 -5.85
CA LEU A 52 -10.04 8.33 -5.08
C LEU A 52 -9.74 9.83 -5.31
N GLU A 53 -10.53 10.54 -6.12
CA GLU A 53 -10.35 11.98 -6.36
C GLU A 53 -10.31 12.77 -5.05
N GLY A 54 -9.37 13.70 -4.93
CA GLY A 54 -9.14 14.49 -3.72
C GLY A 54 -8.41 13.74 -2.61
N SER A 55 -8.02 12.47 -2.82
CA SER A 55 -7.30 11.70 -1.81
C SER A 55 -5.81 12.02 -1.85
N ASP A 56 -5.30 12.52 -0.74
CA ASP A 56 -3.87 12.63 -0.48
C ASP A 56 -3.20 11.26 -0.45
N PHE A 57 -2.00 11.17 -1.00
CA PHE A 57 -1.19 9.95 -0.99
C PHE A 57 0.28 10.19 -0.71
N PHE A 58 0.90 9.13 -0.20
CA PHE A 58 2.34 8.98 -0.03
C PHE A 58 2.81 7.75 -0.79
N SER A 59 3.81 7.85 -1.67
CA SER A 59 4.49 6.65 -2.15
C SER A 59 5.44 6.12 -1.10
N ARG A 60 5.34 4.82 -0.85
CA ARG A 60 6.20 4.07 0.05
C ARG A 60 6.71 2.83 -0.65
N PRO A 61 7.86 2.28 -0.25
CA PRO A 61 8.24 0.94 -0.66
C PRO A 61 7.09 -0.05 -0.39
N PRO A 62 6.94 -1.11 -1.20
CA PRO A 62 5.88 -2.09 -0.97
C PRO A 62 5.96 -2.70 0.43
N VAL A 63 4.80 -3.01 1.01
CA VAL A 63 4.74 -3.70 2.29
C VAL A 63 5.26 -5.12 2.12
N TRP A 64 6.35 -5.47 2.79
CA TRP A 64 6.94 -6.80 2.76
C TRP A 64 6.34 -7.71 3.84
N SER A 65 5.94 -8.91 3.44
CA SER A 65 5.53 -9.99 4.33
C SER A 65 5.82 -11.33 3.67
N ASN A 66 5.81 -12.42 4.45
CA ASN A 66 5.96 -13.79 3.93
C ASN A 66 4.90 -14.19 2.89
N PHE A 67 3.82 -13.41 2.77
CA PHE A 67 2.71 -13.64 1.85
C PHE A 67 2.61 -12.57 0.75
N SER A 68 3.58 -11.64 0.71
CA SER A 68 3.58 -10.57 -0.29
C SER A 68 4.14 -11.06 -1.60
N ILE A 69 3.43 -10.79 -2.68
CA ILE A 69 3.92 -11.02 -4.04
C ILE A 69 4.44 -9.67 -4.53
N ILE A 70 5.76 -9.51 -4.60
CA ILE A 70 6.40 -8.27 -5.08
C ILE A 70 7.42 -8.68 -6.16
N PRO A 71 7.38 -8.06 -7.36
CA PRO A 71 8.38 -8.35 -8.39
C PRO A 71 9.80 -8.04 -7.90
N PRO A 72 10.81 -8.91 -8.17
CA PRO A 72 12.19 -8.71 -7.73
C PRO A 72 12.83 -7.40 -8.22
N ASP A 73 12.36 -6.87 -9.36
CA ASP A 73 12.87 -5.63 -9.95
C ASP A 73 11.96 -4.41 -9.69
N PHE A 74 11.08 -4.47 -8.69
CA PHE A 74 10.15 -3.38 -8.39
C PHE A 74 10.90 -2.10 -7.99
N ASP A 75 11.91 -2.23 -7.11
CA ASP A 75 12.68 -1.10 -6.57
C ASP A 75 13.79 -0.60 -7.51
N LYS A 76 14.05 -1.28 -8.64
CA LYS A 76 14.98 -0.80 -9.65
C LYS A 76 14.35 0.39 -10.36
N ARG A 77 14.59 1.60 -9.84
CA ARG A 77 14.12 2.87 -10.44
C ARG A 77 14.55 2.96 -11.91
N LYS A 78 13.66 3.60 -12.68
CA LYS A 78 13.79 4.03 -14.08
C LYS A 78 15.18 4.62 -14.39
N GLY A 79 16.12 3.78 -14.81
CA GLY A 79 17.19 4.21 -15.70
C GLY A 79 16.63 4.26 -17.11
N LEU A 80 16.69 5.44 -17.74
CA LEU A 80 16.40 5.68 -19.16
C LEU A 80 14.93 5.94 -19.52
N GLY A 81 14.49 7.21 -19.41
CA GLY A 81 13.32 7.67 -20.17
C GLY A 81 12.49 8.79 -19.56
N SER A 82 13.08 9.98 -19.34
CA SER A 82 12.43 11.30 -19.49
C SER A 82 13.42 12.35 -19.00
N LYS A 83 14.13 12.98 -19.93
CA LYS A 83 15.05 14.09 -19.64
C LYS A 83 14.23 15.39 -19.62
N ASN A 84 13.91 15.90 -18.44
CA ASN A 84 13.71 17.34 -18.26
C ASN A 84 14.99 17.90 -17.62
N LEU A 85 15.74 18.64 -18.43
CA LEU A 85 17.15 18.96 -18.21
C LEU A 85 17.40 20.18 -17.30
N TRP A 86 16.39 20.77 -16.66
CA TRP A 86 16.50 22.08 -15.98
C TRP A 86 16.06 22.06 -14.51
N ASP A 87 16.47 21.07 -13.72
CA ASP A 87 16.32 21.10 -12.27
C ASP A 87 17.69 21.33 -11.58
N PRO A 88 17.87 22.41 -10.78
CA PRO A 88 19.11 22.70 -10.06
C PRO A 88 19.62 21.59 -9.12
N MET A 89 18.79 20.59 -8.78
CA MET A 89 19.22 19.45 -7.94
C MET A 89 20.19 18.49 -8.62
N ALA A 90 20.25 18.46 -9.97
CA ALA A 90 21.15 17.56 -10.70
C ALA A 90 22.64 17.91 -10.55
N PHE A 91 22.96 19.13 -10.09
CA PHE A 91 24.35 19.53 -9.84
C PHE A 91 24.93 18.98 -8.54
N ARG A 92 24.11 18.44 -7.63
CA ARG A 92 24.59 17.90 -6.35
C ARG A 92 25.09 16.46 -6.43
N GLU A 93 24.65 15.70 -7.45
CA GLU A 93 25.12 14.32 -7.69
C GLU A 93 26.48 14.25 -8.39
N LEU A 94 26.99 15.36 -8.93
CA LEU A 94 28.26 15.37 -9.69
C LEU A 94 29.52 15.57 -8.82
N LEU A 95 29.40 15.61 -7.48
CA LEU A 95 30.52 15.91 -6.57
C LEU A 95 30.80 14.85 -5.49
N SER A 96 30.20 13.66 -5.54
CA SER A 96 30.49 12.58 -4.59
C SER A 96 31.31 11.42 -5.17
N GLY A 97 32.12 11.70 -6.20
CA GLY A 97 33.07 10.76 -6.79
C GLY A 97 34.51 11.01 -6.36
N TRP A 98 34.92 10.56 -5.16
CA TRP A 98 36.33 10.26 -4.87
C TRP A 98 36.52 9.45 -3.56
N GLY A 99 37.20 8.30 -3.64
CA GLY A 99 37.82 7.65 -2.47
C GLY A 99 37.48 6.16 -2.30
N GLY A 100 38.49 5.29 -2.26
CA GLY A 100 38.34 3.84 -2.29
C GLY A 100 38.43 3.09 -0.96
N VAL A 101 38.12 1.78 -1.06
CA VAL A 101 38.65 0.62 -0.32
C VAL A 101 38.24 0.40 1.16
N ARG A 102 37.72 -0.84 1.37
CA ARG A 102 37.80 -1.76 2.54
C ARG A 102 36.73 -1.81 3.64
N ASP A 103 36.24 -3.05 3.76
CA ASP A 103 35.94 -3.87 4.94
C ASP A 103 34.71 -3.65 5.83
N GLN A 104 34.25 -4.83 6.27
CA GLN A 104 33.07 -5.20 7.06
C GLN A 104 32.83 -4.33 8.30
N ASN A 105 31.55 -4.09 8.62
CA ASN A 105 30.94 -4.57 9.87
C ASN A 105 29.44 -4.27 9.94
N ASN A 106 28.72 -5.22 10.56
CA ASN A 106 27.32 -5.17 10.91
C ASN A 106 27.05 -4.08 11.96
N ALA A 107 26.38 -2.98 11.58
CA ALA A 107 25.73 -2.06 12.52
C ALA A 107 24.66 -1.14 11.88
N ASP A 108 24.33 -1.28 10.59
CA ASP A 108 23.57 -0.26 9.84
C ASP A 108 22.05 -0.51 9.72
N ASP A 109 21.53 -1.62 10.25
CA ASP A 109 20.10 -1.95 10.09
C ASP A 109 19.17 -1.17 11.04
N VAL A 110 19.70 -0.57 12.11
CA VAL A 110 18.89 0.19 13.09
C VAL A 110 18.79 1.67 12.71
N GLU A 111 19.78 2.23 12.00
CA GLU A 111 19.83 3.66 11.67
C GLU A 111 19.01 4.03 10.42
N ARG A 112 18.64 3.04 9.58
CA ARG A 112 17.75 3.26 8.43
C ARG A 112 16.30 3.53 8.80
N ILE A 113 15.86 3.09 9.98
CA ILE A 113 14.45 3.18 10.40
C ILE A 113 14.13 4.60 10.91
N GLU A 114 15.11 5.36 11.38
CA GLU A 114 14.88 6.67 12.01
C GLU A 114 14.94 7.88 11.04
N LYS A 115 15.33 7.66 9.77
CA LYS A 115 15.36 8.70 8.72
C LYS A 115 14.07 8.82 7.89
N ALA A 116 12.99 8.18 8.31
CA ALA A 116 11.67 8.26 7.64
C ALA A 116 10.75 9.29 8.30
N THR A 117 11.29 10.41 8.79
CA THR A 117 10.53 11.39 9.59
C THR A 117 10.33 12.75 8.91
N ASP A 118 10.86 12.96 7.70
CA ASP A 118 10.47 14.07 6.83
C ASP A 118 9.71 13.51 5.61
N GLU A 119 8.53 12.96 5.87
CA GLU A 119 7.66 12.39 4.85
C GLU A 119 6.75 13.49 4.28
N GLU A 120 7.23 14.21 3.27
CA GLU A 120 6.39 15.15 2.54
C GLU A 120 5.26 14.38 1.81
N LEU A 121 4.02 14.91 1.92
CA LEU A 121 2.89 14.51 1.08
C LEU A 121 3.32 14.56 -0.39
N GLU A 122 3.23 13.44 -1.09
CA GLU A 122 3.72 13.38 -2.48
C GLU A 122 2.73 13.99 -3.46
N GLY A 123 1.43 13.90 -3.15
CA GLY A 123 0.40 14.57 -3.93
C GLY A 123 -1.01 14.14 -3.58
N GLU A 124 -1.95 14.60 -4.41
CA GLU A 124 -3.38 14.33 -4.33
C GLU A 124 -3.82 13.71 -5.66
N GLU A 125 -4.73 12.73 -5.62
CA GLU A 125 -5.35 12.20 -6.84
C GLU A 125 -6.30 13.24 -7.45
N LYS A 126 -5.96 13.71 -8.65
CA LYS A 126 -6.71 14.77 -9.34
C LYS A 126 -7.84 14.27 -10.22
N GLU A 127 -7.82 12.98 -10.57
CA GLU A 127 -8.78 12.37 -11.46
C GLU A 127 -9.65 11.37 -10.69
N ASN A 128 -10.91 11.27 -11.07
CA ASN A 128 -11.85 10.30 -10.48
C ASN A 128 -11.48 8.85 -10.79
N TYR A 129 -10.77 8.60 -11.88
CA TYR A 129 -10.28 7.26 -12.21
C TYR A 129 -8.75 7.22 -12.17
N LYS A 130 -8.21 6.31 -11.37
CA LYS A 130 -6.79 6.00 -11.32
C LYS A 130 -6.52 4.74 -12.13
N ASN A 131 -5.91 4.90 -13.30
CA ASN A 131 -5.42 3.75 -14.06
C ASN A 131 -4.20 3.11 -13.39
N LEU A 132 -4.14 1.78 -13.33
CA LEU A 132 -3.12 1.04 -12.58
C LEU A 132 -1.98 0.50 -13.46
N THR A 133 -1.78 1.02 -14.68
CA THR A 133 -0.71 0.60 -15.62
C THR A 133 0.69 0.76 -15.05
N GLU A 134 0.97 1.86 -14.35
CA GLU A 134 2.30 2.16 -13.84
C GLU A 134 2.59 1.40 -12.54
N LYS A 135 3.88 1.14 -12.28
CA LYS A 135 4.33 0.66 -10.97
C LYS A 135 3.97 1.68 -9.91
N MET A 136 3.29 1.24 -8.86
CA MET A 136 2.95 2.12 -7.74
C MET A 136 2.81 1.35 -6.43
N SER A 137 3.12 2.03 -5.34
CA SER A 137 2.93 1.58 -3.97
C SER A 137 2.60 2.81 -3.14
N ARG A 138 1.32 2.98 -2.81
CA ARG A 138 0.78 4.22 -2.22
C ARG A 138 -0.01 3.92 -0.97
N ILE A 139 0.09 4.85 -0.02
CA ILE A 139 -0.78 4.94 1.15
C ILE A 139 -1.61 6.21 1.00
N TYR A 140 -2.93 6.09 0.95
CA TYR A 140 -3.87 7.19 0.91
C TYR A 140 -4.40 7.49 2.32
N THR A 141 -4.40 8.75 2.74
CA THR A 141 -4.87 9.19 4.07
C THR A 141 -6.28 9.82 4.04
N SER A 142 -6.70 10.34 2.89
CA SER A 142 -7.99 11.04 2.71
C SER A 142 -8.98 10.27 1.82
N ALA A 143 -8.75 8.97 1.61
CA ALA A 143 -9.61 8.12 0.79
C ALA A 143 -11.04 8.01 1.36
N PRO A 144 -12.08 7.88 0.51
CA PRO A 144 -13.44 7.61 0.97
C PRO A 144 -13.53 6.26 1.69
N ARG A 145 -14.63 6.04 2.41
CA ARG A 145 -14.88 4.75 3.08
C ARG A 145 -15.07 3.60 2.09
N ASN A 146 -15.67 3.90 0.94
CA ASN A 146 -15.87 2.95 -0.14
C ASN A 146 -15.34 3.55 -1.43
N PHE A 147 -14.70 2.71 -2.25
CA PHE A 147 -14.28 3.03 -3.60
C PHE A 147 -14.37 1.77 -4.46
N THR A 148 -14.26 1.90 -5.79
CA THR A 148 -14.48 0.76 -6.69
C THR A 148 -13.22 0.44 -7.46
N ILE A 149 -12.85 -0.84 -7.52
CA ILE A 149 -11.91 -1.36 -8.50
C ILE A 149 -12.71 -1.88 -9.70
N ILE A 150 -12.41 -1.40 -10.89
CA ILE A 150 -13.00 -1.84 -12.15
C ILE A 150 -11.94 -2.56 -12.96
N ASP A 151 -12.23 -3.78 -13.40
CA ASP A 151 -11.44 -4.54 -14.37
C ASP A 151 -12.22 -4.66 -15.68
N ARG A 152 -11.83 -3.85 -16.67
CA ARG A 152 -12.49 -3.84 -17.98
C ARG A 152 -12.24 -5.10 -18.79
N GLY A 153 -11.09 -5.75 -18.63
CA GLY A 153 -10.76 -6.98 -19.35
C GLY A 153 -11.59 -8.17 -18.86
N ARG A 154 -11.92 -8.21 -17.57
CA ARG A 154 -12.85 -9.19 -16.99
C ARG A 154 -14.31 -8.76 -17.03
N ARG A 155 -14.59 -7.50 -17.36
CA ARG A 155 -15.93 -6.88 -17.24
C ARG A 155 -16.51 -7.09 -15.84
N ASN A 156 -15.68 -6.88 -14.83
CA ASN A 156 -16.03 -7.07 -13.43
C ASN A 156 -15.65 -5.83 -12.61
N SER A 157 -16.27 -5.68 -11.45
CA SER A 157 -15.94 -4.64 -10.48
C SER A 157 -16.00 -5.18 -9.06
N ILE A 158 -15.26 -4.56 -8.16
CA ILE A 158 -15.28 -4.86 -6.73
C ILE A 158 -15.39 -3.53 -5.99
N GLU A 159 -16.39 -3.38 -5.13
CA GLU A 159 -16.45 -2.29 -4.15
C GLU A 159 -15.60 -2.68 -2.94
N VAL A 160 -14.73 -1.76 -2.54
CA VAL A 160 -13.78 -1.95 -1.44
C VAL A 160 -14.20 -1.04 -0.30
N GLY A 161 -14.71 -1.66 0.76
CA GLY A 161 -15.12 -0.99 1.99
C GLY A 161 -14.02 -0.96 3.04
N ARG A 162 -13.97 0.14 3.79
CA ARG A 162 -13.05 0.38 4.91
C ARG A 162 -13.80 0.51 6.23
N LYS A 163 -13.29 -0.16 7.26
CA LYS A 163 -13.78 -0.04 8.64
C LYS A 163 -12.62 0.13 9.61
N GLY A 164 -12.69 1.11 10.51
CA GLY A 164 -11.75 1.31 11.62
C GLY A 164 -10.33 1.78 11.28
N PHE A 165 -9.91 1.66 10.02
CA PHE A 165 -8.63 2.18 9.51
C PHE A 165 -8.81 3.57 8.90
N ASN A 166 -7.79 4.41 9.02
CA ASN A 166 -7.74 5.75 8.42
C ASN A 166 -7.01 5.77 7.08
N GLU A 167 -6.25 4.72 6.76
CA GLU A 167 -5.45 4.68 5.54
C GLU A 167 -5.89 3.55 4.61
N LEU A 168 -5.66 3.77 3.32
CA LEU A 168 -5.81 2.78 2.26
C LEU A 168 -4.44 2.56 1.60
N TYR A 169 -3.94 1.34 1.62
CA TYR A 169 -2.78 0.92 0.85
C TYR A 169 -3.21 0.39 -0.52
N MET A 170 -2.50 0.81 -1.56
CA MET A 170 -2.67 0.30 -2.92
C MET A 170 -1.33 0.06 -3.59
N PHE A 171 -1.19 -1.10 -4.21
CA PHE A 171 0.00 -1.49 -4.95
C PHE A 171 -0.38 -2.04 -6.32
N SER A 172 0.31 -1.56 -7.35
CA SER A 172 0.30 -2.15 -8.68
C SER A 172 1.73 -2.52 -9.05
N PRO A 173 1.98 -3.79 -9.45
CA PRO A 173 3.26 -4.15 -10.04
C PRO A 173 3.44 -3.50 -11.43
N GLY A 174 2.41 -2.87 -12.01
CA GLY A 174 2.42 -2.29 -13.35
C GLY A 174 2.38 -3.32 -14.48
N SER A 175 2.19 -2.84 -15.71
CA SER A 175 2.01 -3.68 -16.91
C SER A 175 3.32 -4.18 -17.54
N SER A 176 4.48 -3.72 -17.05
CA SER A 176 5.79 -4.02 -17.66
C SER A 176 6.36 -5.40 -17.32
N TYR A 177 5.63 -6.24 -16.59
CA TYR A 177 6.11 -7.55 -16.14
C TYR A 177 5.40 -8.68 -16.86
N ASP A 178 6.19 -9.65 -17.31
CA ASP A 178 5.67 -10.99 -17.59
C ASP A 178 5.14 -11.56 -16.27
N TRP A 179 3.84 -11.78 -16.22
CA TRP A 179 3.13 -12.16 -15.01
C TRP A 179 3.78 -13.39 -14.38
N TYR A 180 4.22 -13.28 -13.12
CA TYR A 180 4.86 -14.37 -12.35
C TYR A 180 3.92 -15.58 -12.08
N GLY A 181 2.72 -15.58 -12.66
CA GLY A 181 1.71 -16.63 -12.57
C GLY A 181 0.68 -16.53 -13.72
N LYS A 182 -0.40 -17.32 -13.62
CA LYS A 182 -1.45 -17.40 -14.66
C LYS A 182 -2.24 -16.09 -14.85
N PHE A 183 -2.18 -15.18 -13.89
CA PHE A 183 -2.99 -13.98 -13.86
C PHE A 183 -2.19 -12.76 -13.38
N ALA A 184 -2.59 -11.57 -13.83
CA ALA A 184 -2.16 -10.32 -13.25
C ALA A 184 -2.84 -10.08 -11.88
N TYR A 185 -2.23 -9.22 -11.06
CA TYR A 185 -2.80 -8.84 -9.78
C TYR A 185 -2.50 -7.37 -9.45
N ILE A 186 -3.30 -6.84 -8.53
CA ILE A 186 -3.02 -5.64 -7.76
C ILE A 186 -3.18 -5.97 -6.28
N CYS A 187 -2.63 -5.16 -5.40
CA CYS A 187 -2.93 -5.28 -3.97
C CYS A 187 -3.70 -4.05 -3.50
N ILE A 188 -4.72 -4.30 -2.69
CA ILE A 188 -5.51 -3.27 -2.01
C ILE A 188 -5.67 -3.67 -0.56
N GLY A 189 -5.55 -2.74 0.36
CA GLY A 189 -5.67 -3.07 1.76
C GLY A 189 -5.89 -1.88 2.65
N GLN A 190 -6.51 -2.11 3.80
CA GLN A 190 -6.65 -1.08 4.81
C GLN A 190 -5.40 -1.10 5.70
N SER A 191 -4.86 0.07 6.07
CA SER A 191 -3.58 0.16 6.78
C SER A 191 -3.58 1.17 7.94
N ALA A 192 -2.60 1.00 8.82
CA ALA A 192 -2.21 1.91 9.89
C ALA A 192 -0.67 1.94 9.95
N LEU A 193 -0.06 2.43 8.87
CA LEU A 193 1.39 2.45 8.65
C LEU A 193 1.99 3.84 8.90
N LEU A 194 1.27 4.90 8.55
CA LEU A 194 1.65 6.31 8.77
C LEU A 194 1.11 6.80 10.12
N GLU A 195 -0.16 6.50 10.43
CA GLU A 195 -0.86 6.82 11.67
C GLU A 195 -1.15 5.51 12.45
N PRO A 196 -0.30 5.14 13.43
CA PRO A 196 -0.49 3.93 14.21
C PRO A 196 -1.73 4.01 15.10
N ILE A 197 -2.36 2.86 15.32
CA ILE A 197 -3.51 2.76 16.22
C ILE A 197 -3.00 2.74 17.67
N ILE A 198 -3.44 3.71 18.48
CA ILE A 198 -3.12 3.77 19.90
C ILE A 198 -4.29 3.21 20.72
N LEU A 199 -4.09 2.03 21.32
CA LEU A 199 -5.09 1.34 22.12
C LEU A 199 -4.80 1.50 23.61
N GLN A 200 -5.70 2.18 24.33
CA GLN A 200 -5.57 2.43 25.77
C GLN A 200 -5.71 1.14 26.61
N PRO A 201 -5.28 1.14 27.89
CA PRO A 201 -5.55 0.05 28.81
C PRO A 201 -7.03 -0.30 28.90
N ASN A 202 -7.37 -1.58 28.88
CA ASN A 202 -8.73 -2.13 28.81
C ASN A 202 -9.52 -1.71 27.56
N GLY A 203 -8.86 -1.14 26.55
CA GLY A 203 -9.46 -0.74 25.30
C GLY A 203 -9.66 -1.90 24.33
N GLU A 204 -10.60 -1.73 23.42
CA GLU A 204 -10.80 -2.58 22.24
C GLU A 204 -10.78 -1.73 20.98
N TRP A 205 -10.13 -2.23 19.93
CA TRP A 205 -10.15 -1.64 18.61
C TRP A 205 -10.66 -2.65 17.59
N ARG A 206 -11.39 -2.17 16.58
CA ARG A 206 -11.97 -2.99 15.53
C ARG A 206 -11.79 -2.31 14.18
N GLY A 207 -11.20 -3.03 13.23
CA GLY A 207 -11.06 -2.56 11.85
C GLY A 207 -11.01 -3.70 10.87
N GLY A 208 -11.11 -3.41 9.58
CA GLY A 208 -11.19 -4.43 8.57
C GLY A 208 -11.44 -3.90 7.17
N GLN A 209 -11.51 -4.85 6.24
CA GLN A 209 -11.77 -4.66 4.83
C GLN A 209 -13.04 -5.42 4.43
N GLN A 210 -13.82 -4.82 3.54
CA GLN A 210 -14.94 -5.48 2.85
C GLN A 210 -14.68 -5.44 1.35
N LEU A 211 -14.93 -6.54 0.68
CA LEU A 211 -14.82 -6.70 -0.77
C LEU A 211 -16.15 -7.23 -1.28
N GLU A 212 -16.88 -6.40 -2.00
CA GLU A 212 -18.21 -6.74 -2.52
C GLU A 212 -18.16 -6.76 -4.05
N ASN A 213 -18.67 -7.81 -4.67
CA ASN A 213 -18.79 -7.90 -6.12
C ASN A 213 -20.26 -7.70 -6.53
N PRO A 214 -20.64 -6.52 -7.03
CA PRO A 214 -22.03 -6.22 -7.39
C PRO A 214 -22.53 -6.96 -8.64
N ASN A 215 -21.67 -7.75 -9.31
CA ASN A 215 -22.01 -8.49 -10.53
C ASN A 215 -22.29 -9.98 -10.28
N LEU A 216 -22.35 -10.43 -9.02
CA LEU A 216 -22.66 -11.81 -8.62
C LEU A 216 -24.14 -12.04 -8.27
#